data_AF-R7UP84-F1
#
_entry.id   AF-R7UP84-F1
#
_cell.length_a   1.000
_cell.length_b   1.000
_cell.length_c   1.000
_cell.angle_alpha   90.00
_cell.angle_beta   90.00
_cell.angle_gamma   90.00
#
_symmetry.space_group_name_H-M   'P 1'
#
loop_
_entity.id
_entity.type
_entity.pdbx_description
1 polymer ?
#
loop_
_entity_poly.entity_id
_entity_poly.type
_entity_poly.pdbx_seq_one_letter_code
_entity_poly.pdbx_strand_id
1 'polypeptide(L)'
;MGTFVGHALPGAFFALFSLWWLSQIPRRFVFCSRRNLAFRNTATYPVKGSGCCGKCPIEGVIKMSVTLIGMMAELYAATGYGDNSSGIVWGDIQHLTMYLFFFLSGLIDVLTQRRCLAVPPGSDYALASLAFGAEWLLFSEHLRGRPPLDVHLHSILLYVIAACVMVTLLEYKHPHCLLLGLLRCACVLLQGTWFFQVGFVLYPPTPHLHHWDEDDHENMMLATVIFIWHLGACVVFVVIMF
;
A
#
# COMPACT_ATOMS: atom_id res chain seq x y z
N MET A 1 2.83 -12.11 -9.48
CA MET A 1 4.15 -12.41 -10.09
C MET A 1 5.15 -12.83 -9.01
N GLY A 2 5.74 -14.04 -9.11
CA GLY A 2 6.77 -14.51 -8.18
C GLY A 2 8.17 -14.03 -8.57
N THR A 3 8.43 -12.73 -8.44
CA THR A 3 9.74 -12.13 -8.76
C THR A 3 10.08 -11.02 -7.78
N PHE A 4 11.36 -10.67 -7.65
CA PHE A 4 11.80 -9.53 -6.84
C PHE A 4 11.09 -8.23 -7.26
N VAL A 5 11.06 -7.94 -8.57
CA VAL A 5 10.43 -6.73 -9.11
C VAL A 5 8.92 -6.71 -8.82
N GLY A 6 8.26 -7.87 -8.90
CA GLY A 6 6.84 -8.02 -8.56
C GLY A 6 6.51 -7.65 -7.12
N HIS A 7 7.48 -7.75 -6.19
CA HIS A 7 7.33 -7.34 -4.79
C HIS A 7 7.84 -5.91 -4.55
N ALA A 8 8.99 -5.56 -5.11
CA ALA A 8 9.63 -4.26 -4.93
C ALA A 8 8.78 -3.12 -5.50
N LEU A 9 8.08 -3.34 -6.62
CA LEU A 9 7.26 -2.32 -7.27
C LEU A 9 6.05 -1.89 -6.40
N PRO A 10 5.13 -2.77 -5.98
CA PRO A 10 4.05 -2.38 -5.06
C PRO A 10 4.60 -1.88 -3.72
N GLY A 11 5.67 -2.52 -3.21
CA GLY A 11 6.35 -2.09 -1.99
C GLY A 11 6.82 -0.63 -2.04
N ALA A 12 7.41 -0.21 -3.16
CA ALA A 12 7.84 1.16 -3.39
C ALA A 12 6.67 2.14 -3.38
N PHE A 13 5.54 1.81 -4.03
CA PHE A 13 4.38 2.70 -4.04
C PHE A 13 3.81 2.90 -2.65
N PHE A 14 3.59 1.82 -1.88
CA PHE A 14 3.12 1.92 -0.50
C PHE A 14 4.08 2.75 0.37
N ALA A 15 5.38 2.50 0.28
CA ALA A 15 6.38 3.27 1.02
C ALA A 15 6.38 4.76 0.63
N LEU A 16 6.37 5.08 -0.66
CA LEU A 16 6.38 6.47 -1.15
C LEU A 16 5.12 7.24 -0.77
N PHE A 17 3.93 6.62 -0.86
CA PHE A 17 2.69 7.24 -0.39
C PHE A 17 2.70 7.45 1.12
N SER A 18 3.22 6.49 1.89
CA SER A 18 3.35 6.65 3.34
C SER A 18 4.31 7.79 3.70
N LEU A 19 5.49 7.86 3.07
CA LEU A 19 6.45 8.96 3.27
C LEU A 19 5.84 10.31 2.89
N TRP A 20 5.07 10.36 1.80
CA TRP A 20 4.33 11.55 1.41
C TRP A 20 3.38 11.98 2.53
N TRP A 21 2.51 11.10 3.05
CA TRP A 21 1.58 11.43 4.13
C TRP A 21 2.30 11.81 5.43
N LEU A 22 3.38 11.11 5.77
CA LEU A 22 4.20 11.38 6.95
C LEU A 22 4.87 12.77 6.87
N SER A 23 5.13 13.30 5.67
CA SER A 23 5.59 14.68 5.51
C SER A 23 4.45 15.71 5.64
N GLN A 24 3.22 15.35 5.28
CA GLN A 24 2.09 16.28 5.17
C GLN A 24 1.28 16.40 6.47
N ILE A 25 1.11 15.31 7.22
CA ILE A 25 0.38 15.27 8.49
C ILE A 25 1.01 16.21 9.54
N PRO A 26 2.32 16.11 9.86
CA PRO A 26 2.93 16.99 10.87
C PRO A 26 2.91 18.46 10.43
N ARG A 27 3.20 18.74 9.15
CA ARG A 27 3.10 20.10 8.58
C ARG A 27 1.72 20.70 8.78
N ARG A 28 0.67 19.93 8.53
CA ARG A 28 -0.72 20.36 8.74
C ARG A 28 -1.04 20.54 10.22
N PHE A 29 -0.59 19.63 11.08
CA PHE A 29 -0.77 19.72 12.53
C PHE A 29 -0.15 21.00 13.09
N VAL A 30 1.12 21.28 12.77
CA VAL A 30 1.81 22.50 13.18
C VAL A 30 1.12 23.75 12.62
N PHE A 31 0.70 23.75 11.36
CA PHE A 31 -0.04 24.87 10.76
C PHE A 31 -1.35 25.16 11.49
N CYS A 32 -2.14 24.12 11.81
CA CYS A 32 -3.39 24.25 12.55
C CYS A 32 -3.14 24.76 13.96
N SER A 33 -2.16 24.20 14.67
CA SER A 33 -1.78 24.60 16.03
C SER A 33 -1.36 26.09 16.09
N ARG A 34 -0.49 26.54 15.19
CA ARG A 34 -0.04 27.95 15.12
C ARG A 34 -1.15 28.94 14.82
N ARG A 35 -2.25 28.50 14.21
CA ARG A 35 -3.39 29.35 13.83
C ARG A 35 -4.63 29.13 14.71
N ASN A 36 -4.52 28.35 15.78
CA ASN A 36 -5.66 27.95 16.63
C ASN A 36 -6.83 27.34 15.82
N LEU A 37 -6.51 26.56 14.77
CA LEU A 37 -7.49 25.85 13.95
C LEU A 37 -7.61 24.40 14.43
N ALA A 38 -8.81 23.83 14.34
CA ALA A 38 -9.01 22.41 14.60
C ALA A 38 -8.27 21.56 13.56
N PHE A 39 -7.34 20.71 14.02
CA PHE A 39 -6.68 19.73 13.17
C PHE A 39 -7.67 18.66 12.71
N ARG A 40 -7.53 18.19 11.47
CA ARG A 40 -8.32 17.09 10.93
C ARG A 40 -7.50 16.32 9.89
N ASN A 41 -7.39 15.00 10.08
CA ASN A 41 -6.82 14.07 9.11
C ASN A 41 -7.65 14.01 7.82
N THR A 42 -6.97 13.72 6.72
CA THR A 42 -7.57 13.42 5.43
C THR A 42 -6.87 12.21 4.82
N ALA A 43 -7.62 11.38 4.08
CA ALA A 43 -7.06 10.20 3.43
C ALA A 43 -6.00 10.61 2.40
N THR A 44 -6.24 11.71 1.69
CA THR A 44 -5.36 12.27 0.67
C THR A 44 -4.93 13.72 0.96
N TYR A 45 -3.75 14.10 0.47
CA TYR A 45 -3.19 15.45 0.64
C TYR A 45 -2.92 16.13 -0.72
N PRO A 46 -3.59 17.26 -1.03
CA PRO A 46 -3.32 18.02 -2.25
C PRO A 46 -1.96 18.73 -2.19
N VAL A 47 -1.33 18.89 -3.35
CA VAL A 47 -0.25 19.88 -3.52
C VAL A 47 -0.86 21.23 -3.88
N LYS A 48 -0.31 22.32 -3.31
CA LYS A 48 -0.63 23.68 -3.75
C LYS A 48 -0.19 23.83 -5.21
N GLY A 49 -1.14 23.89 -6.13
CA GLY A 49 -0.86 24.12 -7.55
C GLY A 49 -0.69 25.60 -7.85
N SER A 50 0.14 25.93 -8.83
CA SER A 50 0.17 27.25 -9.48
C SER A 50 -0.86 27.29 -10.62
N GLY A 51 -1.75 28.29 -10.66
CA GLY A 51 -2.74 28.52 -11.75
C GLY A 51 -4.22 28.48 -11.32
N CYS A 52 -5.14 28.44 -12.30
CA CYS A 52 -6.60 28.56 -12.13
C CYS A 52 -7.27 27.44 -11.29
N CYS A 53 -6.57 26.32 -11.03
CA CYS A 53 -7.05 25.23 -10.20
C CYS A 53 -6.19 25.14 -8.93
N GLY A 54 -6.46 25.98 -7.92
CA GLY A 54 -5.59 26.21 -6.75
C GLY A 54 -5.20 25.00 -5.86
N LYS A 55 -5.63 23.77 -6.20
CA LYS A 55 -5.17 22.50 -5.61
C LYS A 55 -5.05 21.43 -6.69
N CYS A 56 -3.89 20.76 -6.76
CA CYS A 56 -3.67 19.64 -7.69
C CYS A 56 -3.81 18.29 -6.96
N PRO A 57 -4.70 17.39 -7.42
CA PRO A 57 -4.88 16.06 -6.82
C PRO A 57 -3.81 15.08 -7.27
N ILE A 58 -2.56 15.42 -7.01
CA ILE A 58 -1.40 14.67 -7.51
C ILE A 58 -1.42 13.22 -7.04
N GLU A 59 -1.85 12.97 -5.81
CA GLU A 59 -1.89 11.62 -5.23
C GLU A 59 -2.87 10.72 -5.99
N GLY A 60 -4.10 11.18 -6.20
CA GLY A 60 -5.11 10.44 -6.95
C GLY A 60 -4.69 10.22 -8.41
N VAL A 61 -4.09 11.23 -9.05
CA VAL A 61 -3.58 11.10 -10.42
C VAL A 61 -2.45 10.05 -10.50
N ILE A 62 -1.48 10.09 -9.59
CA ILE A 62 -0.40 9.10 -9.55
C ILE A 62 -0.95 7.70 -9.32
N LYS A 63 -1.85 7.52 -8.33
CA LYS A 63 -2.53 6.24 -8.07
C LYS A 63 -3.16 5.71 -9.36
N MET A 64 -4.04 6.51 -9.98
CA MET A 64 -4.73 6.13 -11.21
C MET A 64 -3.78 5.74 -12.33
N SER A 65 -2.76 6.56 -12.60
CA SER A 65 -1.80 6.30 -13.69
C SER A 65 -1.02 5.01 -13.46
N VAL A 66 -0.47 4.82 -12.26
CA VAL A 66 0.32 3.64 -11.91
C VAL A 66 -0.52 2.38 -11.97
N THR A 67 -1.72 2.39 -11.37
CA THR A 67 -2.60 1.23 -11.36
C THR A 67 -3.14 0.92 -12.75
N LEU A 68 -3.35 1.94 -13.60
CA LEU A 68 -3.75 1.71 -14.99
C LEU A 68 -2.65 1.02 -15.78
N ILE A 69 -1.39 1.44 -15.61
CA ILE A 69 -0.25 0.76 -16.23
C ILE A 69 -0.16 -0.69 -15.73
N GLY A 70 -0.29 -0.91 -14.42
CA GLY A 70 -0.33 -2.25 -13.81
C GLY A 70 -1.44 -3.12 -14.39
N MET A 71 -2.66 -2.59 -14.50
CA MET A 71 -3.79 -3.30 -15.12
C MET A 71 -3.49 -3.70 -16.57
N MET A 72 -2.90 -2.81 -17.37
CA MET A 72 -2.55 -3.13 -18.75
C MET A 72 -1.46 -4.21 -18.84
N ALA A 73 -0.47 -4.18 -17.94
CA ALA A 73 0.58 -5.19 -17.87
C ALA A 73 0.03 -6.57 -17.47
N GLU A 74 -0.84 -6.63 -16.45
CA GLU A 74 -1.46 -7.89 -16.01
C GLU A 74 -2.46 -8.41 -17.05
N LEU A 75 -3.22 -7.54 -17.73
CA LEU A 75 -4.11 -7.96 -18.81
C LEU A 75 -3.34 -8.54 -20.00
N TYR A 76 -2.20 -7.94 -20.34
CA TYR A 76 -1.30 -8.44 -21.37
C TYR A 76 -0.71 -9.80 -20.98
N ALA A 77 -0.27 -9.97 -19.73
CA ALA A 77 0.21 -11.25 -19.20
C ALA A 77 -0.89 -12.33 -19.17
N ALA A 78 -2.07 -11.99 -18.66
CA ALA A 78 -3.18 -12.92 -18.47
C ALA A 78 -3.75 -13.49 -19.79
N THR A 79 -3.63 -12.74 -20.89
CA THR A 79 -4.15 -13.12 -22.21
C THR A 79 -3.15 -13.91 -23.06
N GLY A 80 -1.93 -14.15 -22.55
CA GLY A 80 -0.95 -15.01 -23.20
C GLY A 80 -0.45 -14.50 -24.55
N TYR A 81 -0.51 -13.20 -24.81
CA TYR A 81 -0.02 -12.61 -26.07
C TYR A 81 1.53 -12.60 -26.11
N GLY A 82 2.14 -13.78 -26.12
CA GLY A 82 3.59 -13.99 -26.04
C GLY A 82 4.02 -15.43 -25.70
N ASP A 83 3.15 -16.27 -25.14
CA ASP A 83 3.44 -17.68 -24.87
C ASP A 83 2.26 -18.54 -25.36
N ASN A 84 2.55 -19.67 -26.00
CA ASN A 84 1.55 -20.53 -26.67
C ASN A 84 0.61 -21.28 -25.70
N SER A 85 0.35 -20.73 -24.51
CA SER A 85 -0.58 -21.25 -23.53
C SER A 85 -1.99 -20.70 -23.79
N SER A 86 -2.89 -21.56 -24.25
CA SER A 86 -4.27 -21.23 -24.63
C SER A 86 -5.24 -21.01 -23.46
N GLY A 87 -4.76 -20.53 -22.31
CA GLY A 87 -5.55 -20.44 -21.07
C GLY A 87 -5.35 -19.13 -20.30
N ILE A 88 -6.41 -18.71 -19.58
CA ILE A 88 -6.38 -17.55 -18.68
C ILE A 88 -5.50 -17.86 -17.46
N VAL A 89 -4.50 -17.02 -17.21
CA VAL A 89 -3.68 -17.10 -15.99
C VAL A 89 -4.41 -16.39 -14.85
N TRP A 90 -5.08 -17.16 -13.99
CA TRP A 90 -5.90 -16.61 -12.89
C TRP A 90 -5.12 -15.74 -11.90
N GLY A 91 -3.83 -16.02 -11.70
CA GLY A 91 -2.96 -15.19 -10.87
C GLY A 91 -2.89 -13.75 -11.38
N ASP A 92 -2.72 -13.55 -12.67
CA ASP A 92 -2.63 -12.22 -13.27
C ASP A 92 -3.99 -11.49 -13.22
N ILE A 93 -5.10 -12.23 -13.35
CA ILE A 93 -6.45 -11.67 -13.14
C ILE A 93 -6.69 -11.21 -11.69
N GLN A 94 -6.13 -11.90 -10.70
CA GLN A 94 -6.17 -11.44 -9.30
C GLN A 94 -5.42 -10.11 -9.14
N HIS A 95 -4.22 -9.98 -9.71
CA HIS A 95 -3.46 -8.71 -9.66
C HIS A 95 -4.17 -7.59 -10.42
N LEU A 96 -4.71 -7.87 -11.61
CA LEU A 96 -5.56 -6.94 -12.38
C LEU A 96 -6.71 -6.39 -11.51
N THR A 97 -7.41 -7.28 -10.82
CA THR A 97 -8.53 -6.93 -9.94
C THR A 97 -8.08 -6.06 -8.77
N MET A 98 -6.93 -6.39 -8.16
CA MET A 98 -6.35 -5.58 -7.10
C MET A 98 -5.98 -4.16 -7.57
N TYR A 99 -5.32 -4.04 -8.72
CA TYR A 99 -5.02 -2.73 -9.33
C TYR A 99 -6.29 -1.93 -9.63
N LEU A 100 -7.37 -2.57 -10.06
CA LEU A 100 -8.67 -1.90 -10.28
C LEU A 100 -9.17 -1.21 -9.01
N PHE A 101 -9.11 -1.87 -7.85
CA PHE A 101 -9.58 -1.24 -6.61
C PHE A 101 -8.70 -0.05 -6.18
N PHE A 102 -7.38 -0.13 -6.35
CA PHE A 102 -6.51 1.02 -6.12
C PHE A 102 -6.71 2.15 -7.15
N PHE A 103 -7.06 1.81 -8.40
CA PHE A 103 -7.46 2.78 -9.42
C PHE A 103 -8.72 3.54 -8.99
N LEU A 104 -9.74 2.83 -8.52
CA LEU A 104 -10.98 3.43 -8.00
C LEU A 104 -10.72 4.31 -6.77
N SER A 105 -9.79 3.92 -5.89
CA SER A 105 -9.32 4.75 -4.79
C SER A 105 -8.66 6.05 -5.30
N GLY A 106 -7.79 5.98 -6.31
CA GLY A 106 -7.21 7.17 -6.94
C GLY A 106 -8.25 8.07 -7.61
N LEU A 107 -9.25 7.47 -8.26
CA LEU A 107 -10.34 8.21 -8.91
C LEU A 107 -11.16 9.01 -7.88
N ILE A 108 -11.54 8.39 -6.75
CA ILE A 108 -12.32 9.09 -5.74
C ILE A 108 -11.51 10.22 -5.08
N ASP A 109 -10.19 10.06 -4.92
CA ASP A 109 -9.31 11.11 -4.43
C ASP A 109 -9.35 12.34 -5.35
N VAL A 110 -9.28 12.13 -6.67
CA VAL A 110 -9.39 13.21 -7.67
C VAL A 110 -10.76 13.90 -7.61
N LEU A 111 -11.84 13.13 -7.61
CA LEU A 111 -13.21 13.65 -7.59
C LEU A 111 -13.49 14.48 -6.33
N THR A 112 -13.06 13.97 -5.17
CA THR A 112 -13.22 14.63 -3.87
C THR A 112 -12.46 15.96 -3.82
N GLN A 113 -11.24 16.01 -4.37
CA GLN A 113 -10.40 17.20 -4.32
C GLN A 113 -10.80 18.28 -5.35
N ARG A 114 -11.21 17.88 -6.56
CA ARG A 114 -11.62 18.81 -7.61
C ARG A 114 -13.03 19.38 -7.39
N ARG A 115 -13.82 18.78 -6.48
CA ARG A 115 -15.24 19.11 -6.26
C ARG A 115 -16.06 19.05 -7.55
N CYS A 116 -15.66 18.21 -8.50
CA CYS A 116 -16.34 18.05 -9.80
C CYS A 116 -17.74 17.44 -9.65
N LEU A 117 -17.94 16.63 -8.61
CA LEU A 117 -19.19 15.92 -8.33
C LEU A 117 -19.49 16.01 -6.83
N ALA A 118 -20.77 15.87 -6.47
CA ALA A 118 -21.21 15.77 -5.08
C ALA A 118 -20.82 14.40 -4.50
N VAL A 119 -19.54 14.26 -4.13
CA VAL A 119 -19.02 13.05 -3.49
C VAL A 119 -19.39 13.04 -2.00
N PRO A 120 -20.00 11.97 -1.47
CA PRO A 120 -20.29 11.86 -0.04
C PRO A 120 -19.04 12.00 0.83
N PRO A 121 -19.12 12.67 2.00
CA PRO A 121 -17.98 12.78 2.91
C PRO A 121 -17.47 11.40 3.38
N GLY A 122 -16.17 11.16 3.22
CA GLY A 122 -15.53 9.90 3.63
C GLY A 122 -15.42 8.84 2.54
N SER A 123 -15.89 9.11 1.32
CA SER A 123 -15.71 8.17 0.20
C SER A 123 -14.24 7.88 -0.09
N ASP A 124 -13.33 8.81 0.17
CA ASP A 124 -11.87 8.62 0.08
C ASP A 124 -11.38 7.53 1.06
N TYR A 125 -11.76 7.61 2.33
CA TYR A 125 -11.45 6.58 3.33
C TYR A 125 -12.11 5.22 3.02
N ALA A 126 -13.37 5.24 2.56
CA ALA A 126 -14.10 4.02 2.24
C ALA A 126 -13.46 3.25 1.08
N LEU A 127 -13.14 3.92 -0.02
CA LEU A 127 -12.50 3.27 -1.17
C LEU A 127 -11.06 2.87 -0.88
N ALA A 128 -10.31 3.63 -0.08
CA ALA A 128 -8.98 3.20 0.39
C ALA A 128 -9.07 1.92 1.23
N SER A 129 -10.03 1.84 2.15
CA SER A 129 -10.27 0.65 2.98
C SER A 129 -10.73 -0.55 2.14
N LEU A 130 -11.57 -0.32 1.13
CA LEU A 130 -11.99 -1.35 0.17
C LEU A 130 -10.81 -1.84 -0.68
N ALA A 131 -9.89 -0.96 -1.08
CA ALA A 131 -8.70 -1.35 -1.84
C ALA A 131 -7.78 -2.25 -1.02
N PHE A 132 -7.46 -1.87 0.23
CA PHE A 132 -6.73 -2.74 1.14
C PHE A 132 -7.50 -4.05 1.45
N GLY A 133 -8.82 -4.00 1.57
CA GLY A 133 -9.64 -5.20 1.80
C GLY A 133 -9.64 -6.16 0.60
N ALA A 134 -9.72 -5.63 -0.62
CA ALA A 134 -9.62 -6.40 -1.86
C ALA A 134 -8.22 -7.00 -2.01
N GLU A 135 -7.17 -6.23 -1.73
CA GLU A 135 -5.79 -6.71 -1.66
C GLU A 135 -5.67 -7.89 -0.70
N TRP A 136 -6.14 -7.73 0.54
CA TRP A 136 -6.09 -8.77 1.57
C TRP A 136 -6.78 -10.06 1.12
N LEU A 137 -8.01 -9.96 0.60
CA LEU A 137 -8.79 -11.13 0.18
C LEU A 137 -8.11 -11.85 -0.99
N LEU A 138 -7.70 -11.11 -2.02
CA LEU A 138 -7.06 -11.70 -3.20
C LEU A 138 -5.69 -12.31 -2.88
N PHE A 139 -4.88 -11.65 -2.05
CA PHE A 139 -3.60 -12.21 -1.60
C PHE A 139 -3.78 -13.46 -0.75
N SER A 140 -4.79 -13.54 0.10
CA SER A 140 -5.00 -14.73 0.95
C SER A 140 -5.25 -16.01 0.15
N GLU A 141 -5.97 -15.91 -0.98
CA GLU A 141 -6.17 -17.04 -1.89
C GLU A 141 -4.90 -17.38 -2.68
N HIS A 142 -4.00 -16.40 -2.90
CA HIS A 142 -2.74 -16.59 -3.63
C HIS A 142 -1.74 -17.52 -2.91
N LEU A 143 -1.87 -17.68 -1.60
CA LEU A 143 -0.92 -18.44 -0.77
C LEU A 143 -1.15 -19.95 -0.80
N ARG A 144 -2.29 -20.43 -1.31
CA ARG A 144 -2.61 -21.85 -1.28
C ARG A 144 -1.69 -22.63 -2.23
N GLY A 145 -0.99 -23.62 -1.67
CA GLY A 145 -0.08 -24.50 -2.43
C GLY A 145 1.33 -23.94 -2.64
N ARG A 146 1.71 -22.89 -1.92
CA ARG A 146 3.08 -22.34 -1.89
C ARG A 146 3.95 -23.01 -0.82
N PRO A 147 5.29 -22.92 -0.91
CA PRO A 147 6.20 -23.40 0.13
C PRO A 147 5.93 -22.76 1.50
N PRO A 148 6.27 -23.44 2.62
CA PRO A 148 5.96 -22.97 3.97
C PRO A 148 6.47 -21.56 4.30
N LEU A 149 7.72 -21.24 3.95
CA LEU A 149 8.30 -19.91 4.21
C LEU A 149 7.60 -18.81 3.41
N ASP A 150 7.28 -19.06 2.14
CA ASP A 150 6.54 -18.14 1.27
C ASP A 150 5.16 -17.81 1.90
N VAL A 151 4.43 -18.87 2.31
CA VAL A 151 3.15 -18.72 3.01
C VAL A 151 3.30 -17.91 4.29
N HIS A 152 4.33 -18.18 5.10
CA HIS A 152 4.56 -17.50 6.37
C HIS A 152 4.84 -16.00 6.19
N LEU A 153 5.77 -15.65 5.30
CA LEU A 153 6.15 -14.27 5.00
C LEU A 153 4.96 -13.44 4.51
N HIS A 154 4.15 -13.99 3.62
CA HIS A 154 2.95 -13.32 3.12
C HIS A 154 1.79 -13.34 4.12
N SER A 155 1.69 -14.33 4.99
CA SER A 155 0.68 -14.31 6.07
C SER A 155 0.94 -13.16 7.04
N ILE A 156 2.22 -12.88 7.35
CA ILE A 156 2.61 -11.69 8.11
C ILE A 156 2.18 -10.41 7.37
N LEU A 157 2.40 -10.33 6.06
CA LEU A 157 1.96 -9.21 5.23
C LEU A 157 0.44 -9.00 5.30
N LEU A 158 -0.35 -10.08 5.26
CA LEU A 158 -1.81 -10.03 5.38
C LEU A 158 -2.26 -9.43 6.73
N TYR A 159 -1.56 -9.70 7.83
CA TYR A 159 -1.86 -9.05 9.11
C TYR A 159 -1.60 -7.54 9.07
N VAL A 160 -0.56 -7.09 8.37
CA VAL A 160 -0.28 -5.66 8.19
C VAL A 160 -1.34 -4.99 7.31
N ILE A 161 -1.76 -5.63 6.21
CA ILE A 161 -2.82 -5.12 5.35
C ILE A 161 -4.14 -5.01 6.12
N ALA A 162 -4.47 -6.01 6.95
CA ALA A 162 -5.65 -5.96 7.82
C ALA A 162 -5.56 -4.78 8.81
N ALA A 163 -4.37 -4.50 9.37
CA ALA A 163 -4.15 -3.32 10.19
C ALA A 163 -4.34 -2.02 9.39
N CYS A 164 -3.88 -1.94 8.13
CA CYS A 164 -4.13 -0.80 7.24
C CYS A 164 -5.63 -0.54 7.04
N VAL A 165 -6.44 -1.58 6.80
CA VAL A 165 -7.90 -1.48 6.72
C VAL A 165 -8.47 -0.90 8.03
N MET A 166 -8.15 -1.53 9.15
CA MET A 166 -8.70 -1.16 10.45
C MET A 166 -8.34 0.27 10.86
N VAL A 167 -7.09 0.66 10.71
CA VAL A 167 -6.62 2.00 11.07
C VAL A 167 -7.22 3.06 10.16
N THR A 168 -7.38 2.79 8.86
CA THR A 168 -8.03 3.71 7.92
C THR A 168 -9.50 3.96 8.31
N LEU A 169 -10.23 2.91 8.69
CA LEU A 169 -11.62 3.04 9.18
C LEU A 169 -11.70 3.77 10.53
N LEU A 170 -10.76 3.52 11.44
CA LEU A 170 -10.69 4.23 12.72
C LEU A 170 -10.36 5.71 12.52
N GLU A 171 -9.43 6.05 11.62
CA GLU A 171 -9.09 7.43 11.27
C GLU A 171 -10.29 8.17 10.68
N TYR A 172 -11.08 7.50 9.84
CA TYR A 172 -12.34 8.06 9.34
C TYR A 172 -13.32 8.39 10.48
N LYS A 173 -13.48 7.48 11.45
CA LYS A 173 -14.38 7.65 12.61
C LYS A 173 -13.87 8.72 13.58
N HIS A 174 -12.56 8.87 13.72
CA HIS A 174 -11.91 9.78 14.65
C HIS A 174 -10.92 10.72 13.93
N PRO A 175 -11.39 11.57 13.01
CA PRO A 175 -10.53 12.31 12.09
C PRO A 175 -9.73 13.42 12.78
N HIS A 176 -10.02 13.74 14.04
CA HIS A 176 -9.27 14.72 14.83
C HIS A 176 -8.12 14.10 15.63
N CYS A 177 -8.02 12.77 15.65
CA CYS A 177 -6.94 12.06 16.34
C CYS A 177 -5.70 11.97 15.44
N LEU A 178 -4.71 12.82 15.70
CA LEU A 178 -3.42 12.83 15.00
C LEU A 178 -2.77 11.44 14.94
N LEU A 179 -2.83 10.69 16.06
CA LEU A 179 -2.20 9.38 16.19
C LEU A 179 -2.69 8.40 15.14
N LEU A 180 -3.97 8.43 14.75
CA LEU A 180 -4.52 7.51 13.75
C LEU A 180 -3.95 7.77 12.35
N GLY A 181 -3.72 9.04 12.00
CA GLY A 181 -3.05 9.38 10.73
C GLY A 181 -1.60 8.92 10.70
N LEU A 182 -0.87 9.09 11.82
CA LEU A 182 0.51 8.60 11.95
C LEU A 182 0.56 7.06 11.95
N LEU A 183 -0.39 6.41 12.61
CA LEU A 183 -0.50 4.95 12.65
C LEU A 183 -0.80 4.39 11.26
N ARG A 184 -1.67 5.04 10.46
CA ARG A 184 -1.88 4.64 9.06
C ARG A 184 -0.58 4.74 8.27
N CYS A 185 0.18 5.81 8.45
CA CYS A 185 1.50 5.93 7.81
C CYS A 185 2.42 4.80 8.24
N ALA A 186 2.50 4.50 9.54
CA ALA A 186 3.33 3.40 10.05
C ALA A 186 2.94 2.05 9.44
N CYS A 187 1.64 1.72 9.40
CA CYS A 187 1.15 0.46 8.83
C CYS A 187 1.43 0.36 7.32
N VAL A 188 1.17 1.43 6.55
CA VAL A 188 1.41 1.42 5.10
C VAL A 188 2.90 1.46 4.76
N LEU A 189 3.72 2.13 5.58
CA LEU A 189 5.18 2.07 5.45
C LEU A 189 5.67 0.64 5.69
N LEU A 190 5.24 0.01 6.78
CA LEU A 190 5.58 -1.37 7.11
C LEU A 190 5.11 -2.34 6.04
N GLN A 191 3.90 -2.17 5.50
CA GLN A 191 3.41 -2.95 4.37
C GLN A 191 4.36 -2.84 3.18
N GLY A 192 4.72 -1.60 2.80
CA GLY A 192 5.61 -1.34 1.67
C GLY A 192 7.02 -1.89 1.85
N THR A 193 7.63 -1.68 3.01
CA THR A 193 8.99 -2.17 3.29
C THR A 193 9.02 -3.68 3.54
N TRP A 194 7.93 -4.27 4.04
CA TRP A 194 7.81 -5.73 4.16
C TRP A 194 7.69 -6.39 2.78
N PHE A 195 6.98 -5.79 1.81
CA PHE A 195 7.03 -6.26 0.42
C PHE A 195 8.48 -6.36 -0.10
N PHE A 196 9.33 -5.38 0.17
CA PHE A 196 10.76 -5.49 -0.16
C PHE A 196 11.43 -6.66 0.56
N GLN A 197 11.18 -6.83 1.86
CA GLN A 197 11.76 -7.91 2.65
C GLN A 197 11.37 -9.29 2.07
N VAL A 198 10.09 -9.49 1.75
CA VAL A 198 9.58 -10.71 1.08
C VAL A 198 10.33 -10.93 -0.24
N GLY A 199 10.44 -9.88 -1.06
CA GLY A 199 11.19 -9.93 -2.30
C GLY A 199 12.65 -10.34 -2.11
N PHE A 200 13.37 -9.80 -1.13
CA PHE A 200 14.75 -10.16 -0.85
C PHE A 200 14.93 -11.60 -0.36
N VAL A 201 13.99 -12.10 0.45
CA VAL A 201 14.06 -13.45 1.01
C VAL A 201 13.77 -14.50 -0.04
N LEU A 202 12.68 -14.35 -0.80
CA LEU A 202 12.24 -15.34 -1.79
C LEU A 202 12.96 -15.19 -3.14
N TYR A 203 13.37 -13.97 -3.49
CA TYR A 203 13.94 -13.65 -4.81
C TYR A 203 15.19 -12.77 -4.66
N PRO A 204 16.29 -13.29 -4.09
CA PRO A 204 17.52 -12.54 -3.92
C PRO A 204 18.00 -11.97 -5.27
N PRO A 205 18.14 -10.63 -5.41
CA PRO A 205 18.42 -9.99 -6.70
C PRO A 205 19.85 -10.19 -7.21
N THR A 206 20.74 -10.75 -6.39
CA THR A 206 22.13 -11.03 -6.78
C THR A 206 22.54 -12.42 -6.30
N PRO A 207 23.41 -13.15 -7.04
CA PRO A 207 23.83 -14.51 -6.68
C PRO A 207 24.62 -14.63 -5.37
N HIS A 208 25.12 -13.51 -4.85
CA HIS A 208 25.92 -13.47 -3.62
C HIS A 208 25.07 -13.42 -2.35
N LEU A 209 23.76 -13.17 -2.48
CA LEU A 209 22.85 -13.13 -1.35
C LEU A 209 22.47 -14.55 -0.96
N HIS A 210 22.28 -14.76 0.35
CA HIS A 210 21.90 -16.06 0.91
C HIS A 210 20.51 -16.48 0.42
N HIS A 211 20.42 -17.69 -0.11
CA HIS A 211 19.15 -18.32 -0.44
C HIS A 211 18.58 -18.99 0.81
N TRP A 212 17.34 -18.66 1.14
CA TRP A 212 16.66 -19.23 2.28
C TRP A 212 16.11 -20.61 1.92
N ASP A 213 16.18 -21.55 2.86
CA ASP A 213 15.49 -22.82 2.75
C ASP A 213 14.01 -22.59 3.09
N GLU A 214 13.14 -22.79 2.11
CA GLU A 214 11.71 -22.48 2.23
C GLU A 214 10.92 -23.51 3.05
N ASP A 215 11.50 -24.69 3.29
CA ASP A 215 10.90 -25.75 4.11
C ASP A 215 11.43 -25.73 5.56
N ASP A 216 12.46 -24.94 5.84
CA ASP A 216 13.09 -24.84 7.16
C ASP A 216 12.27 -23.99 8.14
N HIS A 217 12.02 -24.57 9.33
CA HIS A 217 11.31 -23.90 10.41
C HIS A 217 12.12 -22.80 11.08
N GLU A 218 13.45 -22.93 11.16
CA GLU A 218 14.29 -21.90 11.77
C GLU A 218 14.26 -20.62 10.95
N ASN A 219 14.25 -20.75 9.61
CA ASN A 219 14.02 -19.63 8.69
C ASN A 219 12.68 -18.92 8.94
N MET A 220 11.59 -19.65 9.19
CA MET A 220 10.29 -19.03 9.54
C MET A 220 10.34 -18.28 10.89
N MET A 221 11.03 -18.85 11.88
CA MET A 221 11.26 -18.18 13.16
C MET A 221 12.08 -16.90 12.99
N LEU A 222 13.18 -16.96 12.23
CA LEU A 222 14.03 -15.82 11.94
C LEU A 222 13.28 -14.72 11.18
N ALA A 223 12.47 -15.08 10.17
CA ALA A 223 11.62 -14.14 9.45
C ALA A 223 10.68 -13.37 10.40
N THR A 224 10.12 -14.06 11.40
CA THR A 224 9.26 -13.44 12.42
C THR A 224 10.03 -12.46 13.29
N VAL A 225 11.26 -12.81 13.72
CA VAL A 225 12.13 -11.91 14.47
C VAL A 225 12.48 -10.67 13.64
N ILE A 226 12.87 -10.86 12.38
CA ILE A 226 13.15 -9.76 11.44
C ILE A 226 11.92 -8.85 11.31
N PHE A 227 10.72 -9.41 11.18
CA PHE A 227 9.48 -8.63 11.10
C PHE A 227 9.28 -7.72 12.32
N ILE A 228 9.50 -8.23 13.54
CA ILE A 228 9.32 -7.43 14.76
C ILE A 228 10.35 -6.29 14.85
N TRP A 229 11.60 -6.55 14.48
CA TRP A 229 12.62 -5.49 14.36
C TRP A 229 12.24 -4.46 13.28
N HIS A 230 11.72 -4.93 12.15
CA HIS A 230 11.26 -4.09 11.05
C HIS A 230 10.12 -3.16 11.50
N LEU A 231 9.12 -3.71 12.20
CA LEU A 231 8.04 -2.94 12.83
C LEU A 231 8.60 -1.88 13.79
N GLY A 232 9.52 -2.26 14.67
CA GLY A 232 10.18 -1.33 15.59
C GLY A 232 10.89 -0.19 14.85
N ALA A 233 11.61 -0.50 13.77
CA ALA A 233 12.28 0.49 12.94
C ALA A 233 11.29 1.45 12.26
N CYS A 234 10.17 0.94 11.71
CA CYS A 234 9.11 1.78 11.14
C CYS A 234 8.49 2.72 12.18
N VAL A 235 8.25 2.24 13.41
CA VAL A 235 7.72 3.07 14.50
C VAL A 235 8.72 4.18 14.87
N VAL A 236 9.99 3.85 15.09
CA VAL A 236 11.04 4.82 15.40
C VAL A 236 11.16 5.86 14.28
N PHE A 237 11.12 5.41 13.01
CA PHE A 237 11.18 6.30 11.86
C PHE A 237 10.01 7.29 11.83
N VAL A 238 8.78 6.82 12.07
CA VAL A 238 7.59 7.69 12.15
C VAL A 238 7.70 8.71 13.28
N VAL A 239 8.24 8.30 14.43
CA VAL A 239 8.48 9.21 15.58
C VAL A 239 9.52 10.27 15.25
N ILE A 240 10.60 9.93 14.56
CA ILE A 240 11.67 10.89 14.18
C ILE A 240 11.16 11.92 13.16
N MET A 241 10.25 11.51 12.27
CA MET A 241 9.72 12.38 11.22
C MET A 241 8.62 13.35 11.70
N PHE A 242 8.10 13.16 12.91
CA PHE A 242 7.09 14.02 13.53
C PHE A 242 7.72 15.18 14.31
#